data_AF-A0A940IYI8-F1
#
_entry.id   AF-A0A940IYI8-F1
#
_cell.length_a   1.000
_cell.length_b   1.000
_cell.length_c   1.000
_cell.angle_alpha   90.00
_cell.angle_beta   90.00
_cell.angle_gamma   90.00
#
_symmetry.space_group_name_H-M   'P 1'
#
loop_
_entity.id
_entity.type
_entity.pdbx_description
1 polymer ?
#
loop_
_entity_poly.entity_id
_entity_poly.type
_entity_poly.pdbx_seq_one_letter_code
_entity_poly.pdbx_strand_id
1 'polypeptide(L)' 'GFALIAWPAKYGETGVMSFMVSHDGVVYEKNLGPGTDAAARAMTRFDPDTSWQKVNVQ' A
#
# COMPACT_ATOMS: atom_id res chain seq x y z
N GLY A 1 -13.63 4.42 6.99
CA GLY A 1 -12.99 5.26 5.97
C GLY A 1 -12.73 4.46 4.71
N PHE A 2 -12.41 5.11 3.60
CA PHE A 2 -11.94 4.50 2.37
C PHE A 2 -10.51 4.97 2.08
N ALA A 3 -9.78 4.16 1.32
CA ALA A 3 -8.43 4.47 0.89
C ALA A 3 -8.18 3.85 -0.46
N LEU A 4 -7.22 4.42 -1.18
CA LEU A 4 -6.68 3.85 -2.41
C LEU A 4 -5.39 3.12 -2.07
N ILE A 5 -5.21 1.92 -2.62
CA ILE A 5 -3.92 1.23 -2.59
C ILE A 5 -3.36 1.17 -4.01
N ALA A 6 -2.09 1.52 -4.14
CA ALA A 6 -1.30 1.42 -5.36
C ALA A 6 -0.14 0.46 -5.12
N TRP A 7 0.17 -0.37 -6.11
CA TRP A 7 1.21 -1.38 -6.01
C TRP A 7 1.86 -1.63 -7.38
N PRO A 8 3.08 -2.20 -7.43
CA PRO A 8 3.73 -2.51 -8.70
C PRO A 8 2.92 -3.52 -9.51
N ALA A 9 2.74 -3.25 -10.80
CA ALA A 9 2.10 -4.17 -11.72
C ALA A 9 2.85 -5.52 -11.80
N LYS A 10 4.17 -5.47 -11.68
CA LYS A 10 5.04 -6.63 -11.48
C LYS A 10 6.03 -6.35 -10.37
N TYR A 11 5.91 -7.07 -9.25
CA TYR A 11 6.83 -6.95 -8.12
C TYR A 11 8.27 -7.29 -8.56
N GLY A 12 9.24 -6.49 -8.12
CA GLY A 12 10.67 -6.67 -8.44
C GLY A 12 11.09 -6.13 -9.81
N GLU A 13 10.17 -6.03 -10.77
CA GLU A 13 10.43 -5.43 -12.09
C GLU A 13 10.01 -3.95 -12.14
N THR A 14 8.77 -3.65 -11.75
CA THR A 14 8.19 -2.29 -11.82
C THR A 14 8.26 -1.54 -10.49
N GLY A 15 8.71 -2.23 -9.43
CA GLY A 15 8.81 -1.70 -8.08
C GLY A 15 8.65 -2.79 -7.03
N VAL A 16 8.89 -2.43 -5.77
CA VAL A 16 8.74 -3.34 -4.61
C VAL A 16 7.82 -2.77 -3.52
N MET A 17 7.48 -1.48 -3.62
CA MET A 17 6.71 -0.77 -2.60
C MET A 17 5.23 -0.72 -2.96
N SER A 18 4.38 -0.91 -1.96
CA SER A 18 2.95 -0.61 -2.04
C SER A 18 2.66 0.67 -1.25
N PHE A 19 1.74 1.47 -1.76
CA PHE A 19 1.35 2.75 -1.18
C PHE A 19 -0.15 2.77 -0.91
N MET A 20 -0.54 3.26 0.25
CA MET A 20 -1.93 3.38 0.65
C MET A 20 -2.23 4.83 1.00
N VAL A 21 -3.27 5.40 0.39
CA VAL A 21 -3.65 6.81 0.55
C VAL A 21 -5.01 6.87 1.22
N SER A 22 -5.08 7.41 2.44
CA SER A 22 -6.34 7.66 3.13
C SER A 22 -7.08 8.87 2.54
N HIS A 23 -8.38 8.97 2.79
CA HIS A 23 -9.17 10.14 2.38
C HIS A 23 -8.69 11.47 3.01
N ASP A 24 -7.93 11.40 4.10
CA ASP A 24 -7.34 12.57 4.77
C ASP A 24 -6.01 12.99 4.13
N GLY A 25 -5.62 12.38 3.00
CA GLY A 25 -4.37 12.65 2.31
C GLY A 25 -3.14 12.06 2.99
N VAL A 26 -3.31 11.19 3.99
CA VAL A 26 -2.19 10.51 4.64
C VAL A 26 -1.76 9.34 3.76
N VAL A 27 -0.48 9.35 3.38
CA VAL A 27 0.13 8.28 2.60
C VAL A 27 0.90 7.34 3.54
N TYR A 28 0.69 6.06 3.34
CA TYR A 28 1.43 4.98 3.98
C TYR A 28 2.16 4.16 2.93
N GLU A 29 3.31 3.61 3.28
CA GLU A 29 4.09 2.72 2.44
C GLU A 29 4.42 1.42 3.19
N LYS A 30 4.45 0.32 2.43
CA LYS A 30 4.86 -1.00 2.93
C LYS A 30 5.30 -1.87 1.76
N ASN A 31 6.34 -2.66 1.98
CA ASN A 31 6.67 -3.76 1.07
C ASN A 31 5.86 -5.00 1.47
N LEU A 32 4.90 -5.43 0.63
CA LEU A 32 4.12 -6.65 0.84
C LEU A 32 4.71 -7.88 0.12
N GLY A 33 5.85 -7.71 -0.56
CA GLY A 33 6.57 -8.77 -1.24
C GLY A 33 5.94 -9.21 -2.58
N PRO A 34 6.40 -10.34 -3.15
CA PRO A 34 5.91 -10.87 -4.43
C PRO A 34 4.40 -11.12 -4.48
N GLY A 35 3.75 -11.31 -3.32
CA GLY A 35 2.31 -11.52 -3.19
C GLY A 35 1.48 -10.22 -3.18
N THR A 36 2.09 -9.07 -3.43
CA THR A 36 1.46 -7.74 -3.36
C THR A 36 0.13 -7.66 -4.12
N ASP A 37 0.04 -8.21 -5.34
CA ASP A 37 -1.17 -8.10 -6.16
C ASP A 37 -2.35 -8.86 -5.55
N ALA A 38 -2.11 -10.10 -5.10
CA ALA A 38 -3.12 -10.89 -4.41
C ALA A 38 -3.53 -10.23 -3.09
N ALA A 39 -2.57 -9.71 -2.32
CA ALA A 39 -2.83 -9.02 -1.06
C ALA A 39 -3.66 -7.74 -1.27
N ALA A 40 -3.32 -6.92 -2.26
CA ALA A 40 -4.01 -5.68 -2.57
C ALA A 40 -5.44 -5.94 -3.09
N ARG A 41 -5.64 -6.98 -3.91
CA ARG A 41 -6.99 -7.38 -4.37
C ARG A 41 -7.86 -7.97 -3.26
N ALA A 42 -7.25 -8.64 -2.27
CA ALA A 42 -7.97 -9.18 -1.12
C ALA A 42 -8.32 -8.12 -0.07
N MET A 43 -7.70 -6.93 -0.11
CA MET A 43 -8.03 -5.82 0.77
C MET A 43 -9.41 -5.24 0.43
N THR A 44 -10.41 -5.66 1.20
CA THR A 44 -11.79 -5.17 1.09
C THR A 44 -12.08 -4.01 2.04
N ARG A 45 -11.19 -3.75 3.00
CA ARG A 45 -11.27 -2.65 3.97
C ARG A 45 -9.90 -2.04 4.19
N PHE A 46 -9.90 -0.73 4.40
CA PHE A 46 -8.73 0.01 4.84
C PHE A 46 -8.45 -0.31 6.31
N ASP A 47 -7.49 -1.21 6.53
CA ASP A 47 -6.96 -1.56 7.85
C ASP A 47 -5.42 -1.57 7.78
N PRO A 48 -4.78 -0.39 7.80
CA PRO A 48 -3.33 -0.31 7.92
C PRO A 48 -2.95 -0.80 9.31
N ASP A 49 -2.50 -2.05 9.39
CA ASP A 49 -1.84 -2.58 10.57
C ASP A 49 -0.59 -1.75 10.94
N THR A 50 -0.02 -2.01 12.12
CA THR A 50 1.15 -1.28 12.63
C THR A 50 2.43 -1.45 11.80
N SER A 51 2.44 -2.30 10.77
CA SER A 51 3.60 -2.48 9.90
C SER A 51 3.58 -1.60 8.66
N TRP A 52 2.54 -0.79 8.47
CA TRP A 52 2.53 0.30 7.49
C TRP A 52 3.29 1.52 8.03
N GLN A 53 4.21 2.04 7.23
CA GLN A 53 4.97 3.24 7.60
C GLN A 53 4.33 4.47 6.99
N LYS A 54 4.08 5.51 7.79
CA LYS A 54 3.58 6.77 7.26
C LYS A 54 4.69 7.45 6.46
N VAL A 55 4.40 7.78 5.21
CA VAL A 55 5.31 8.56 4.37
C VAL A 55 5.26 10.01 4.85
N ASN A 56 6.41 10.51 5.30
CA ASN A 56 6.60 11.95 5.49
C ASN A 56 7.22 12.51 4.21
N VAL A 57 6.39 13.17 3.41
CA VAL A 57 6.89 14.09 2.38
C VAL A 57 7.39 15.34 3.11
N GLN A 58 8.71 15.56 3.09
CA GLN A 58 9.35 16.79 3.54
C GLN A 58 9.15 17.90 2.52
#